data_AF-A0A2X1QU16-F1
#
_entry.id   AF-A0A2X1QU16-F1
#
_cell.length_a   1.000
_cell.length_b   1.000
_cell.length_c   1.000
_cell.angle_alpha   90.00
_cell.angle_beta   90.00
_cell.angle_gamma   90.00
#
_symmetry.space_group_name_H-M   'P 1'
#
loop_
_entity.id
_entity.type
_entity.pdbx_description
1 polymer ?
#
loop_
_entity_poly.entity_id
_entity_poly.type
_entity_poly.pdbx_seq_one_letter_code
_entity_poly.pdbx_strand_id
1 'polypeptide(L)'
;MTITLGIKRKISYQSLREKLYVAPIKGVKTGCPSHQQMKRAIKSLAREGIIEIRSTAKNLIVKCLLADPHPVLENETGEEQHRTSKTQNIVPSKATYEIPYQTPIPSDTTCHDEHLQKKFEEFWQSYPLPSYKSHAWEQFKKINPDNASFKRLILSLQKQINDPQQFKYDKKNSNWPYPSVWLEQRYWE
;
A
#
# COMPACT_ATOMS: atom_id res chain seq x y z
N MET A 1 -17.45 24.87 11.60
CA MET A 1 -17.94 25.02 10.21
C MET A 1 -17.33 23.87 9.40
N THR A 2 -18.10 23.08 8.65
CA THR A 2 -17.53 21.95 7.87
C THR A 2 -17.38 22.32 6.41
N ILE A 3 -16.21 22.08 5.82
CA ILE A 3 -15.91 22.42 4.42
C ILE A 3 -15.87 21.13 3.60
N THR A 4 -16.58 21.10 2.48
CA THR A 4 -16.54 19.94 1.57
C THR A 4 -15.67 20.24 0.36
N LEU A 5 -14.66 19.40 0.14
CA LEU A 5 -13.69 19.50 -0.95
C LEU A 5 -13.96 18.40 -1.99
N GLY A 6 -13.68 18.72 -3.26
CA GLY A 6 -13.77 17.75 -4.36
C GLY A 6 -15.08 17.71 -5.14
N ILE A 7 -16.11 18.46 -4.73
CA ILE A 7 -17.41 18.51 -5.43
C ILE A 7 -17.30 19.24 -6.77
N LYS A 8 -16.78 20.48 -6.79
CA LYS A 8 -16.71 21.32 -8.00
C LYS A 8 -15.38 21.19 -8.75
N ARG A 9 -14.26 21.13 -8.02
CA ARG A 9 -12.88 21.14 -8.58
C ARG A 9 -12.27 19.75 -8.81
N LYS A 10 -13.06 18.67 -8.67
CA LYS A 10 -12.63 17.26 -8.81
C LYS A 10 -11.20 17.01 -8.32
N ILE A 11 -11.04 16.78 -7.02
CA ILE A 11 -9.71 16.43 -6.49
C ILE A 11 -9.43 14.94 -6.73
N SER A 12 -8.16 14.63 -6.95
CA SER A 12 -7.68 13.26 -7.13
C SER A 12 -6.48 13.01 -6.23
N TYR A 13 -6.19 11.74 -5.96
CA TYR A 13 -4.97 11.36 -5.26
C TYR A 13 -3.72 11.90 -5.95
N GLN A 14 -3.72 11.98 -7.28
CA GLN A 14 -2.61 12.55 -8.06
C GLN A 14 -2.39 14.03 -7.75
N SER A 15 -3.45 14.85 -7.83
CA SER A 15 -3.35 16.29 -7.56
C SER A 15 -2.90 16.59 -6.13
N LEU A 16 -3.32 15.77 -5.16
CA LEU A 16 -2.86 15.91 -3.77
C LEU A 16 -1.37 15.58 -3.63
N ARG A 17 -0.85 14.58 -4.37
CA ARG A 17 0.58 14.26 -4.35
C ARG A 17 1.44 15.40 -4.85
N GLU A 18 0.99 16.04 -5.94
CA GLU A 18 1.69 17.18 -6.55
C GLU A 18 1.70 18.38 -5.60
N LYS A 19 0.57 18.67 -4.94
CA LYS A 19 0.47 19.77 -3.97
C LYS A 19 1.30 19.54 -2.69
N LEU A 20 1.52 18.29 -2.30
CA LEU A 20 2.35 17.94 -1.15
C LEU A 20 3.81 17.62 -1.53
N TYR A 21 4.22 17.89 -2.77
CA TYR A 21 5.61 17.70 -3.17
C TYR A 21 6.52 18.66 -2.40
N VAL A 22 7.61 18.11 -1.85
CA VAL A 22 8.70 18.88 -1.24
C VAL A 22 9.98 18.45 -1.92
N ALA A 23 10.79 19.43 -2.35
CA ALA A 23 12.06 19.16 -3.00
C ALA A 23 12.99 18.33 -2.08
N PRO A 24 13.79 17.39 -2.64
CA PRO A 24 14.80 16.64 -1.90
C PRO A 24 15.79 17.57 -1.17
N ILE A 25 15.85 17.47 0.16
CA ILE A 25 16.86 18.17 0.98
C ILE A 25 17.91 17.15 1.39
N LYS A 26 19.20 17.53 1.37
CA LYS A 26 20.31 16.64 1.73
C LYS A 26 20.08 16.04 3.11
N GLY A 27 20.09 14.70 3.21
CA GLY A 27 19.93 13.97 4.46
C GLY A 27 18.49 13.70 4.92
N VAL A 28 17.47 14.22 4.21
CA VAL A 28 16.06 13.89 4.49
C VAL A 28 15.44 13.23 3.27
N LYS A 29 14.71 12.13 3.48
CA LYS A 29 13.90 11.50 2.42
C LYS A 29 12.67 12.38 2.13
N THR A 30 12.86 13.49 1.44
CA THR A 30 11.78 14.35 0.93
C THR A 30 11.51 14.06 -0.56
N GLY A 31 10.26 14.21 -0.99
CA GLY A 31 9.81 13.93 -2.35
C GLY A 31 8.29 13.82 -2.45
N CYS A 32 7.79 13.37 -3.62
CA CYS A 32 6.36 13.13 -3.81
C CYS A 32 5.88 11.96 -2.94
N PRO A 33 4.88 12.12 -2.08
CA PRO A 33 4.29 10.98 -1.37
C PRO A 33 3.74 9.98 -2.39
N SER A 34 3.93 8.68 -2.17
CA SER A 34 3.39 7.65 -3.07
C SER A 34 1.85 7.65 -3.05
N HIS A 35 1.23 7.08 -4.08
CA HIS A 35 -0.23 7.00 -4.16
C HIS A 35 -0.81 6.21 -2.97
N GLN A 36 -0.10 5.17 -2.51
CA GLN A 36 -0.48 4.37 -1.36
C GLN A 36 -0.32 5.14 -0.05
N GLN A 37 0.75 5.94 0.08
CA GLN A 37 0.94 6.83 1.23
C GLN A 37 -0.20 7.84 1.32
N MET A 38 -0.62 8.42 0.19
CA MET A 38 -1.77 9.32 0.14
C MET A 38 -3.07 8.61 0.54
N LYS A 39 -3.35 7.42 -0.02
CA LYS A 39 -4.52 6.59 0.38
C LYS A 39 -4.53 6.29 1.87
N ARG A 40 -3.37 5.89 2.42
CA ARG A 40 -3.23 5.59 3.85
C ARG A 40 -3.43 6.83 4.72
N ALA A 41 -2.85 7.96 4.32
CA ALA A 41 -3.00 9.22 5.03
C ALA A 41 -4.48 9.63 5.11
N ILE A 42 -5.17 9.65 3.96
CA ILE A 42 -6.61 10.01 3.91
C ILE A 42 -7.46 9.05 4.73
N LYS A 43 -7.23 7.73 4.63
CA LYS A 43 -7.94 6.75 5.47
C LYS A 43 -7.66 6.95 6.96
N SER A 44 -6.43 7.31 7.32
CA SER A 44 -6.05 7.55 8.72
C SER A 44 -6.72 8.81 9.26
N LEU A 45 -6.72 9.90 8.49
CA LEU A 45 -7.44 11.13 8.85
C LEU A 45 -8.95 10.89 9.01
N ALA A 46 -9.52 10.01 8.19
CA ALA A 46 -10.92 9.63 8.32
C ALA A 46 -11.19 8.78 9.57
N ARG A 47 -10.28 7.86 9.90
CA ARG A 47 -10.35 7.05 11.12
C ARG A 47 -10.28 7.90 12.38
N GLU A 48 -9.47 8.95 12.37
CA GLU A 48 -9.35 9.91 13.49
C GLU A 48 -10.50 10.93 13.54
N GLY A 49 -11.50 10.85 12.65
CA GLY A 49 -12.65 11.76 12.66
C GLY A 49 -12.34 13.20 12.23
N ILE A 50 -11.16 13.46 11.65
CA ILE A 50 -10.74 14.78 11.16
C ILE A 50 -11.46 15.10 9.84
N ILE A 51 -11.61 14.06 9.01
CA ILE A 51 -12.31 14.15 7.73
C ILE A 51 -13.32 13.02 7.58
N GLU A 52 -14.25 13.20 6.66
CA GLU A 52 -15.21 12.20 6.25
C GLU A 52 -15.07 11.96 4.75
N ILE A 53 -14.94 10.70 4.34
CA ILE A 53 -14.74 10.33 2.94
C ILE A 53 -16.12 10.09 2.30
N ARG A 54 -16.48 10.90 1.30
CA ARG A 54 -17.73 10.80 0.52
C ARG A 54 -17.45 10.55 -0.96
N SER A 55 -16.35 9.86 -1.24
CA SER A 55 -15.82 9.66 -2.58
C SER A 55 -16.75 8.86 -3.48
N THR A 56 -16.70 9.14 -4.79
CA THR A 56 -17.39 8.37 -5.82
C THR A 56 -16.41 7.48 -6.59
N ALA A 57 -16.89 6.66 -7.53
CA ALA A 57 -16.03 5.76 -8.31
C ALA A 57 -14.87 6.47 -9.04
N LYS A 58 -15.03 7.75 -9.42
CA LYS A 58 -14.04 8.51 -10.19
C LYS A 58 -13.46 9.72 -9.47
N ASN A 59 -14.06 10.18 -8.38
CA ASN A 59 -13.67 11.42 -7.71
C ASN A 59 -13.46 11.19 -6.21
N LEU A 60 -12.36 11.74 -5.70
CA LEU A 60 -12.12 11.82 -4.27
C LEU A 60 -12.93 13.01 -3.73
N ILE A 61 -13.85 12.76 -2.82
CA ILE A 61 -14.64 13.79 -2.14
C ILE A 61 -14.42 13.61 -0.65
N VAL A 62 -14.06 14.69 0.01
CA VAL A 62 -13.69 14.71 1.43
C VAL A 62 -14.38 15.89 2.10
N LYS A 63 -15.08 15.61 3.20
CA LYS A 63 -15.67 16.64 4.06
C LYS A 63 -14.76 16.82 5.28
N CYS A 64 -14.21 18.01 5.45
CA CYS A 64 -13.37 18.33 6.59
C CYS A 64 -14.26 18.76 7.75
N LEU A 65 -14.17 18.03 8.86
CA LEU A 65 -15.04 18.22 10.03
C LEU A 65 -14.50 19.30 10.99
N LEU A 66 -13.17 19.48 11.00
CA LEU A 66 -12.43 20.39 11.89
C LEU A 66 -11.68 21.51 11.15
N ALA A 67 -12.13 21.89 9.95
CA ALA A 67 -11.45 22.95 9.20
C ALA A 67 -11.81 24.33 9.78
N ASP A 68 -10.83 24.99 10.40
CA ASP A 68 -10.86 26.43 10.60
C ASP A 68 -10.48 27.10 9.27
N PRO A 69 -11.39 27.88 8.64
CA PRO A 69 -11.08 28.61 7.43
C PRO A 69 -10.15 29.77 7.77
N HIS A 70 -8.86 29.50 7.91
CA HIS A 70 -7.86 30.54 7.79
C HIS A 70 -7.73 30.91 6.31
N PRO A 71 -7.86 32.20 5.94
CA PRO A 71 -7.61 32.62 4.58
C PRO A 71 -6.15 32.29 4.24
N VAL A 72 -5.96 31.45 3.23
CA VAL A 72 -4.63 31.14 2.69
C VAL A 72 -4.14 32.41 2.00
N LEU A 73 -3.22 33.11 2.65
CA LEU A 73 -2.41 34.15 2.02
C LEU A 73 -1.55 33.47 0.96
N GLU A 74 -1.87 33.72 -0.31
CA GLU A 74 -1.02 33.38 -1.45
C GLU A 74 0.25 34.26 -1.34
N ASN A 75 1.27 33.76 -0.67
CA ASN A 75 2.56 34.44 -0.63
C ASN A 75 3.45 33.84 -1.72
N GLU A 76 3.53 34.60 -2.80
CA GLU A 76 4.51 34.51 -3.86
C GLU A 76 5.93 34.65 -3.27
N THR A 77 6.86 33.87 -3.81
CA THR A 77 8.33 34.05 -3.85
C THR A 77 9.01 34.84 -2.71
N GLY A 78 9.83 34.16 -1.89
CA GLY A 78 10.81 34.83 -1.03
C GLY A 78 11.59 33.89 -0.12
N GLU A 79 12.90 34.05 -0.07
CA GLU A 79 13.93 33.17 0.48
C GLU A 79 14.00 33.12 2.02
N GLU A 80 14.56 32.00 2.51
CA GLU A 80 15.35 31.78 3.75
C GLU A 80 15.08 32.61 5.03
N GLN A 81 14.87 31.93 6.17
CA GLN A 81 15.87 31.85 7.26
C GLN A 81 15.42 31.03 8.49
N HIS A 82 16.42 30.37 9.08
CA HIS A 82 16.38 29.40 10.17
C HIS A 82 16.00 29.97 11.55
N ARG A 83 15.38 29.17 12.42
CA ARG A 83 15.95 28.93 13.77
C ARG A 83 15.45 27.66 14.47
N THR A 84 16.46 26.94 14.95
CA THR A 84 16.58 25.74 15.79
C THR A 84 15.76 25.71 17.08
N SER A 85 15.40 24.50 17.56
CA SER A 85 15.98 23.88 18.79
C SER A 85 15.39 22.49 19.15
N LYS A 86 16.28 21.47 19.19
CA LYS A 86 16.52 20.44 20.25
C LYS A 86 15.32 19.69 20.86
N THR A 87 15.26 18.34 20.90
CA THR A 87 16.17 17.42 21.64
C THR A 87 15.76 15.95 21.39
N GLN A 88 16.76 15.11 21.03
CA GLN A 88 17.13 13.75 21.53
C GLN A 88 16.03 12.68 21.72
N ASN A 89 16.22 11.38 21.50
CA ASN A 89 17.21 10.45 20.95
C ASN A 89 16.51 9.07 21.07
N ILE A 90 16.72 8.14 20.14
CA ILE A 90 16.91 6.69 20.35
C ILE A 90 17.00 6.05 18.95
N VAL A 91 18.16 5.48 18.68
CA VAL A 91 18.58 4.60 17.58
C VAL A 91 19.17 3.37 18.30
N PRO A 92 19.33 2.16 17.72
CA PRO A 92 19.01 1.66 16.38
C PRO A 92 18.23 0.34 16.39
N SER A 93 17.45 0.06 15.33
CA SER A 93 17.51 -1.30 14.77
C SER A 93 17.08 -1.36 13.31
N LYS A 94 17.75 -2.29 12.62
CA LYS A 94 17.93 -2.46 11.18
C LYS A 94 16.64 -2.63 10.36
N ALA A 95 16.85 -2.49 9.05
CA ALA A 95 16.14 -3.06 7.90
C ALA A 95 15.19 -2.08 7.20
N THR A 96 15.63 -1.51 6.07
CA THR A 96 15.52 -2.09 4.71
C THR A 96 14.09 -1.91 4.18
N TYR A 97 13.95 -0.84 3.40
CA TYR A 97 13.19 -0.67 2.14
C TYR A 97 12.33 -1.91 1.74
N GLU A 98 11.11 -1.83 1.18
CA GLU A 98 10.57 -0.90 0.18
C GLU A 98 9.05 -1.17 -0.06
N ILE A 99 8.34 -0.29 -0.79
CA ILE A 99 6.93 -0.46 -1.25
C ILE A 99 6.89 -0.02 -2.76
N PRO A 100 5.73 0.11 -3.47
CA PRO A 100 4.65 -0.77 -4.00
C PRO A 100 4.48 -0.68 -5.54
N TYR A 101 3.70 -1.54 -6.22
CA TYR A 101 3.22 -1.26 -7.60
C TYR A 101 1.79 -1.84 -7.82
N GLN A 102 0.85 -1.25 -8.59
CA GLN A 102 1.01 -0.41 -9.79
C GLN A 102 -0.29 0.31 -10.24
N THR A 103 -0.09 1.33 -11.09
CA THR A 103 -1.01 1.98 -12.06
C THR A 103 -0.68 1.49 -13.50
N PRO A 104 -1.47 1.81 -14.57
CA PRO A 104 -1.26 1.32 -15.96
C PRO A 104 -0.56 2.32 -16.94
N ILE A 105 0.49 1.94 -17.72
CA ILE A 105 0.63 1.51 -19.18
C ILE A 105 0.88 2.69 -20.17
N PRO A 106 1.65 2.65 -21.31
CA PRO A 106 2.30 1.56 -22.15
C PRO A 106 3.84 1.76 -22.39
N SER A 107 4.71 0.85 -22.88
CA SER A 107 4.71 0.00 -24.10
C SER A 107 5.84 -1.08 -24.02
N ASP A 108 5.68 -2.20 -24.73
CA ASP A 108 6.71 -3.16 -25.24
C ASP A 108 7.64 -3.98 -24.31
N THR A 109 7.33 -4.13 -23.02
CA THR A 109 7.92 -5.21 -22.17
C THR A 109 6.84 -5.96 -21.34
N THR A 110 5.57 -5.67 -21.65
CA THR A 110 4.40 -5.81 -20.76
C THR A 110 3.84 -7.22 -20.55
N CYS A 111 4.39 -8.25 -21.20
CA CYS A 111 3.83 -9.60 -21.14
C CYS A 111 4.14 -10.30 -19.80
N HIS A 112 5.38 -10.27 -19.35
CA HIS A 112 5.86 -11.16 -18.28
C HIS A 112 5.32 -10.78 -16.89
N ASP A 113 5.23 -9.47 -16.59
CA ASP A 113 4.73 -8.97 -15.31
C ASP A 113 3.22 -9.12 -15.15
N GLU A 114 2.45 -8.97 -16.24
CA GLU A 114 1.00 -9.14 -16.20
C GLU A 114 0.62 -10.61 -15.95
N HIS A 115 1.34 -11.55 -16.57
CA HIS A 115 1.15 -12.99 -16.33
C HIS A 115 1.49 -13.39 -14.90
N LEU A 116 2.56 -12.83 -14.33
CA LEU A 116 2.97 -13.10 -12.95
C LEU A 116 1.95 -12.55 -11.95
N GLN A 117 1.40 -11.36 -12.22
CA GLN A 117 0.37 -10.75 -11.38
C GLN A 117 -0.94 -11.54 -11.41
N LYS A 118 -1.36 -12.03 -12.58
CA LYS A 118 -2.55 -12.91 -12.72
C LYS A 118 -2.41 -14.19 -11.90
N LYS A 119 -1.26 -14.87 -12.00
CA LYS A 119 -0.95 -16.07 -11.21
C LYS A 119 -0.99 -15.79 -9.70
N PHE A 120 -0.40 -14.67 -9.28
CA PHE A 120 -0.44 -14.31 -7.87
C PHE A 120 -1.85 -14.04 -7.37
N GLU A 121 -2.71 -13.40 -8.17
CA GLU A 121 -4.10 -13.17 -7.78
C GLU A 121 -4.85 -14.49 -7.64
N GLU A 122 -4.64 -15.46 -8.54
CA GLU A 122 -5.24 -16.79 -8.44
C GLU A 122 -4.79 -17.55 -7.18
N PHE A 123 -3.50 -17.49 -6.85
CA PHE A 123 -2.97 -18.00 -5.57
C PHE A 123 -3.62 -17.29 -4.38
N TRP A 124 -3.74 -15.96 -4.44
CA TRP A 124 -4.26 -15.14 -3.36
C TRP A 124 -5.72 -15.44 -3.03
N GLN A 125 -6.55 -15.65 -4.06
CA GLN A 125 -7.97 -16.01 -3.89
C GLN A 125 -8.16 -17.43 -3.38
N SER A 126 -7.22 -18.34 -3.68
CA SER A 126 -7.26 -19.74 -3.24
C SER A 126 -6.76 -19.93 -1.80
N TYR A 127 -6.17 -18.91 -1.18
CA TYR A 127 -5.59 -19.01 0.15
C TYR A 127 -6.64 -18.86 1.26
N PRO A 128 -6.65 -19.70 2.31
CA PRO A 128 -7.72 -19.70 3.31
C PRO A 128 -7.70 -18.48 4.25
N LEU A 129 -6.50 -17.97 4.59
CA LEU A 129 -6.33 -16.79 5.46
C LEU A 129 -5.36 -15.76 4.83
N PRO A 130 -5.80 -15.04 3.79
CA PRO A 130 -4.95 -14.11 3.08
C PRO A 130 -4.64 -12.87 3.94
N SER A 131 -3.36 -12.67 4.28
CA SER A 131 -2.88 -11.49 4.99
C SER A 131 -1.52 -11.03 4.48
N TYR A 132 -1.18 -9.76 4.70
CA TYR A 132 0.08 -9.16 4.26
C TYR A 132 0.36 -9.29 2.74
N LYS A 133 -0.62 -8.92 1.89
CA LYS A 133 -0.57 -9.08 0.41
C LYS A 133 0.70 -8.54 -0.22
N SER A 134 1.22 -7.39 0.23
CA SER A 134 2.46 -6.80 -0.30
C SER A 134 3.67 -7.70 -0.07
N HIS A 135 3.81 -8.23 1.14
CA HIS A 135 4.93 -9.12 1.49
C HIS A 135 4.80 -10.47 0.77
N ALA A 136 3.58 -11.00 0.65
CA ALA A 136 3.33 -12.22 -0.12
C ALA A 136 3.67 -12.03 -1.62
N TRP A 137 3.33 -10.88 -2.19
CA TRP A 137 3.67 -10.54 -3.57
C TRP A 137 5.18 -10.44 -3.79
N GLU A 138 5.91 -9.84 -2.85
CA GLU A 138 7.38 -9.79 -2.91
C GLU A 138 8.01 -11.19 -2.88
N GLN A 139 7.53 -12.07 -2.00
CA GLN A 139 8.00 -13.47 -1.96
C GLN A 139 7.63 -14.22 -3.24
N PHE A 140 6.42 -14.03 -3.78
CA PHE A 140 5.98 -14.63 -5.03
C PHE A 140 6.83 -14.19 -6.23
N LYS A 141 7.20 -12.90 -6.28
CA LYS A 141 8.12 -12.37 -7.30
C LYS A 141 9.53 -12.97 -7.20
N LYS A 142 10.05 -13.18 -5.99
CA LYS A 142 11.36 -13.83 -5.78
C LYS A 142 11.38 -15.27 -6.28
N ILE A 143 10.27 -15.99 -6.12
CA ILE A 143 10.11 -17.37 -6.59
C ILE A 143 10.01 -17.41 -8.13
N ASN A 144 9.42 -16.36 -8.74
CA ASN A 144 9.15 -16.25 -10.17
C ASN A 144 8.65 -17.57 -10.80
N PRO A 145 7.50 -18.11 -10.32
CA PRO A 145 7.06 -19.43 -10.71
C PRO A 145 6.65 -19.49 -12.19
N ASP A 146 7.33 -20.37 -12.93
CA ASP A 146 6.88 -20.79 -14.26
C ASP A 146 5.53 -21.52 -14.17
N ASN A 147 4.83 -21.69 -15.30
CA ASN A 147 3.52 -22.34 -15.37
C ASN A 147 3.48 -23.71 -14.70
N ALA A 148 4.52 -24.52 -14.86
CA ALA A 148 4.61 -25.84 -14.21
C ALA A 148 4.77 -25.72 -12.69
N SER A 149 5.66 -24.84 -12.22
CA SER A 149 5.91 -24.59 -10.80
C SER A 149 4.70 -23.98 -10.11
N PHE A 150 3.99 -23.07 -10.78
CA PHE A 150 2.77 -22.46 -10.29
C PHE A 150 1.63 -23.48 -10.11
N LYS A 151 1.45 -24.39 -11.08
CA LYS A 151 0.47 -25.48 -10.93
C LYS A 151 0.79 -26.36 -9.72
N ARG A 152 2.06 -26.70 -9.51
CA ARG A 152 2.50 -27.47 -8.34
C ARG A 152 2.17 -26.72 -7.05
N LEU A 153 2.46 -25.43 -7.01
CA LEU A 153 2.16 -24.54 -5.87
C LEU A 153 0.67 -24.53 -5.51
N ILE A 154 -0.22 -24.34 -6.50
CA ILE A 154 -1.68 -24.36 -6.28
C ILE A 154 -2.18 -25.74 -5.86
N LEU A 155 -1.69 -26.81 -6.48
CA LEU A 155 -2.08 -28.18 -6.14
C LEU A 155 -1.67 -28.56 -4.72
N SER A 156 -0.45 -28.20 -4.31
CA SER A 156 0.03 -28.42 -2.93
C SER A 156 -0.82 -27.64 -1.93
N LEU A 157 -1.15 -26.38 -2.24
CA LEU A 157 -2.01 -25.54 -1.40
C LEU A 157 -3.40 -26.18 -1.23
N GLN A 158 -4.04 -26.60 -2.32
CA GLN A 158 -5.35 -27.26 -2.27
C GLN A 158 -5.30 -28.58 -1.51
N LYS A 159 -4.25 -29.39 -1.71
CA LYS A 159 -4.05 -30.64 -0.97
C LYS A 159 -3.94 -30.37 0.53
N GLN A 160 -3.19 -29.36 0.94
CA GLN A 160 -3.03 -28.97 2.34
C GLN A 160 -4.32 -28.43 2.94
N ILE A 161 -5.13 -27.69 2.18
CA ILE A 161 -6.44 -27.19 2.65
C ILE A 161 -7.40 -28.35 2.87
N ASN A 162 -7.35 -29.36 2.00
CA ASN A 162 -8.23 -30.53 2.06
C ASN A 162 -7.74 -31.62 3.03
N ASP A 163 -6.50 -31.55 3.51
CA ASP A 163 -5.92 -32.49 4.45
C ASP A 163 -6.01 -31.96 5.90
N PRO A 164 -6.96 -32.43 6.71
CA PRO A 164 -7.16 -31.95 8.08
C PRO A 164 -6.02 -32.32 9.05
N GLN A 165 -5.07 -33.18 8.65
CA GLN A 165 -3.92 -33.56 9.48
C GLN A 165 -2.75 -32.58 9.39
N GLN A 166 -2.56 -31.90 8.25
CA GLN A 166 -1.42 -31.01 8.02
C GLN A 166 -1.63 -29.64 8.69
N PHE A 167 -2.82 -29.07 8.53
CA PHE A 167 -3.15 -27.78 9.10
C PHE A 167 -4.63 -27.78 9.50
N LYS A 168 -4.90 -27.65 10.80
CA LYS A 168 -6.29 -27.49 11.28
C LYS A 168 -6.79 -26.11 10.87
N TYR A 169 -7.64 -26.06 9.85
CA TYR A 169 -8.44 -24.89 9.56
C TYR A 169 -9.59 -24.83 10.55
N ASP A 170 -9.43 -24.03 11.61
CA ASP A 170 -10.50 -23.71 12.54
C ASP A 170 -10.63 -22.18 12.57
N LYS A 171 -11.82 -21.67 12.27
CA LYS A 171 -12.12 -20.23 12.13
C LYS A 171 -11.76 -19.43 13.39
N LYS A 172 -11.54 -20.12 14.52
CA LYS A 172 -11.16 -19.57 15.82
C LYS A 172 -9.69 -19.76 16.22
N ASN A 173 -8.95 -20.72 15.64
CA ASN A 173 -7.57 -21.07 16.02
C ASN A 173 -6.83 -21.81 14.89
N SER A 174 -6.69 -21.16 13.74
CA SER A 174 -5.92 -21.71 12.61
C SER A 174 -4.43 -21.52 12.81
N ASN A 175 -3.68 -22.62 12.91
CA ASN A 175 -2.21 -22.65 12.81
C ASN A 175 -1.72 -22.49 11.36
N TRP A 176 -2.50 -21.81 10.52
CA TRP A 176 -2.18 -21.65 9.10
C TRP A 176 -1.13 -20.54 8.96
N PRO A 177 0.00 -20.77 8.28
CA PRO A 177 1.03 -19.75 8.10
C PRO A 177 0.48 -18.58 7.29
N TYR A 178 1.12 -17.40 7.38
CA TYR A 178 0.78 -16.31 6.47
C TYR A 178 1.19 -16.67 5.04
N PRO A 179 0.50 -16.18 3.99
CA PRO A 179 0.84 -16.48 2.60
C PRO A 179 2.30 -16.18 2.26
N SER A 180 2.87 -15.12 2.84
CA SER A 180 4.28 -14.78 2.64
C SER A 180 5.25 -15.78 3.27
N VAL A 181 4.96 -16.26 4.49
CA VAL A 181 5.76 -17.30 5.16
C VAL A 181 5.58 -18.63 4.45
N TRP A 182 4.36 -18.92 3.99
CA TRP A 182 4.07 -20.12 3.22
C TRP A 182 4.88 -20.15 1.91
N LEU A 183 4.98 -19.00 1.24
CA LEU A 183 5.81 -18.76 0.06
C LEU A 183 7.32 -18.79 0.38
N GLU A 184 7.75 -18.24 1.50
CA GLU A 184 9.19 -18.17 1.83
C GLU A 184 9.77 -19.54 2.21
N GLN A 185 9.04 -20.33 2.99
CA GLN A 185 9.47 -21.61 3.54
C GLN A 185 9.22 -22.80 2.60
N ARG A 186 8.76 -22.55 1.36
CA ARG A 186 8.55 -23.60 0.36
C ARG A 186 7.65 -24.76 0.78
N TYR A 187 6.58 -24.47 1.51
CA TYR A 187 5.63 -25.50 1.96
C TYR A 187 4.91 -26.26 0.82
N TRP A 188 5.15 -25.91 -0.45
CA TRP A 188 4.60 -26.61 -1.62
C TRP A 188 5.53 -27.67 -2.23
N GLU A 189 6.79 -27.74 -1.79
CA GLU A 189 7.73 -28.81 -2.11
C GLU A 189 7.44 -30.06 -1.26
#